data_AF-A0AAC9UKK8-F1
#
_entry.id   AF-A0AAC9UKK8-F1
#
_cell.length_a   1.000
_cell.length_b   1.000
_cell.length_c   1.000
_cell.angle_alpha   90.00
_cell.angle_beta   90.00
_cell.angle_gamma   90.00
#
_symmetry.space_group_name_H-M   'P 1'
#
loop_
_entity.id
_entity.type
_entity.pdbx_description
1 polymer ?
#
loop_
_entity_poly.entity_id
_entity_poly.type
_entity_poly.pdbx_seq_one_letter_code
_entity_poly.pdbx_strand_id
1 'polypeptide(L)'
;MKTIITRSKGFSLFELIIVVVLLAVILSFAIPRYIDIKNQAHSANVDAVATSFMSAVGLVRGQWELNGRPKGLLNKTFVNYGGVIVGVDGLMGTPTSDETEKWDTRAHAINAIKCRQVLNVILQNAPSSTLNTEELSLKEVSFLVRYNAANTQCIYYSTHTLSSQNIPINGAIASATVGFSYLPKTGKVHIFKN
;
A
#
# COMPACT_ATOMS: atom_id res chain seq x y z
N MET A 1 42.41 51.26 29.31
CA MET A 1 41.80 50.18 28.50
C MET A 1 40.50 50.72 27.93
N LYS A 2 40.43 50.97 26.62
CA LYS A 2 39.30 51.67 25.97
C LYS A 2 38.26 50.64 25.53
N THR A 3 37.14 50.56 26.24
CA THR A 3 36.07 49.60 25.96
C THR A 3 35.30 50.05 24.72
N ILE A 4 35.41 49.31 23.62
CA ILE A 4 34.66 49.56 22.40
C ILE A 4 33.23 49.03 22.61
N ILE A 5 32.26 49.91 22.82
CA ILE A 5 30.85 49.55 22.85
C ILE A 5 30.37 49.40 21.41
N THR A 6 30.17 48.17 20.94
CA THR A 6 29.55 47.88 19.65
C THR A 6 28.06 48.21 19.73
N ARG A 7 27.60 49.22 18.98
CA ARG A 7 26.16 49.52 18.85
C ARG A 7 25.47 48.36 18.12
N SER A 8 24.61 47.63 18.82
CA SER A 8 23.66 46.71 18.19
C SER A 8 22.68 47.53 17.35
N LYS A 9 22.69 47.36 16.02
CA LYS A 9 21.65 47.92 15.14
C LYS A 9 20.40 47.06 15.34
N GLY A 10 19.38 47.60 15.99
CA GLY A 10 18.07 46.97 16.07
C GLY A 10 17.47 46.77 14.68
N PHE A 11 16.70 45.69 14.52
CA PHE A 11 16.02 45.36 13.27
C PHE A 11 14.97 46.43 12.91
N SER A 12 14.94 46.90 11.65
CA SER A 12 13.95 47.89 11.22
C SER A 12 12.57 47.25 11.01
N LEU A 13 11.51 47.94 11.40
CA LEU A 13 10.13 47.50 11.14
C LEU A 13 9.88 47.29 9.64
N PHE A 14 10.45 48.14 8.79
CA PHE A 14 10.33 48.00 7.34
C PHE A 14 11.03 46.74 6.82
N GLU A 15 12.16 46.38 7.42
CA GLU A 15 12.94 45.19 7.06
C GLU A 15 12.20 43.90 7.42
N LEU A 16 11.38 43.92 8.48
CA LEU A 16 10.47 42.82 8.77
C LEU A 16 9.33 42.72 7.77
N ILE A 17 8.72 43.86 7.42
CA ILE A 17 7.58 43.90 6.49
C ILE A 17 7.98 43.38 5.11
N ILE A 18 9.13 43.82 4.57
CA ILE A 18 9.56 43.37 3.25
C ILE A 18 9.84 41.87 3.24
N VAL A 19 10.39 41.31 4.32
CA VAL A 19 10.65 39.86 4.43
C VAL A 19 9.34 39.06 4.41
N VAL A 20 8.33 39.45 5.20
CA VAL A 20 7.06 38.70 5.22
C VAL A 20 6.29 38.83 3.90
N VAL A 21 6.36 39.98 3.22
CA VAL A 21 5.77 40.17 1.89
C VAL A 21 6.47 39.28 0.86
N LEU A 22 7.80 39.23 0.87
CA LEU A 22 8.55 38.35 -0.04
C LEU A 22 8.25 36.88 0.22
N LEU A 23 8.18 36.45 1.48
CA LEU A 23 7.79 35.08 1.83
C LEU A 23 6.37 34.74 1.34
N ALA A 24 5.42 35.67 1.45
CA ALA A 24 4.06 35.46 0.95
C ALA A 24 4.02 35.24 -0.57
N VAL A 25 4.79 36.02 -1.34
CA VAL A 25 4.88 35.87 -2.80
C VAL A 25 5.47 34.52 -3.19
N ILE A 26 6.56 34.10 -2.53
CA ILE A 26 7.21 32.80 -2.81
C ILE A 26 6.27 31.63 -2.45
N LEU A 27 5.58 31.70 -1.30
CA LEU A 27 4.66 30.65 -0.85
C LEU A 27 3.45 30.48 -1.78
N SER A 28 2.96 31.56 -2.38
CA SER A 28 1.85 31.52 -3.34
C SER A 28 2.11 30.55 -4.50
N PHE A 29 3.34 30.54 -5.02
CA PHE A 29 3.73 29.62 -6.10
C PHE A 29 4.18 28.25 -5.61
N ALA A 30 4.72 28.15 -4.39
CA ALA A 30 5.26 26.91 -3.86
C ALA A 30 4.17 25.90 -3.41
N ILE A 31 3.06 26.39 -2.85
CA ILE A 31 2.01 25.53 -2.27
C ILE A 31 1.34 24.62 -3.31
N PRO A 32 0.86 25.10 -4.47
CA PRO A 32 0.19 24.24 -5.45
C PRO A 32 1.10 23.12 -5.95
N ARG A 33 2.35 23.47 -6.29
CA ARG A 33 3.35 22.50 -6.75
C ARG A 33 3.70 21.46 -5.69
N TYR A 34 3.75 21.84 -4.42
CA TYR A 34 4.02 20.92 -3.33
C TYR A 34 2.91 19.87 -3.17
N ILE A 35 1.64 20.26 -3.35
CA ILE A 35 0.50 19.33 -3.31
C ILE A 35 0.57 18.34 -4.49
N ASP A 36 0.89 18.81 -5.69
CA ASP A 36 1.02 17.95 -6.87
C ASP A 36 2.14 16.91 -6.72
N ILE A 37 3.31 17.34 -6.21
CA ILE A 37 4.43 16.42 -5.94
C ILE A 37 4.04 15.37 -4.91
N LYS A 38 3.29 15.72 -3.86
CA LYS A 38 2.79 14.75 -2.89
C LYS A 38 1.85 13.72 -3.53
N ASN A 39 0.92 14.16 -4.36
CA ASN A 39 -0.02 13.27 -5.04
C ASN A 39 0.72 12.32 -5.99
N GLN A 40 1.70 12.83 -6.74
CA GLN A 40 2.57 12.02 -7.60
C GLN A 40 3.40 11.01 -6.78
N ALA A 41 3.94 11.42 -5.63
CA ALA A 41 4.68 10.53 -4.74
C ALA A 41 3.80 9.39 -4.19
N HIS A 42 2.57 9.69 -3.77
CA HIS A 42 1.63 8.65 -3.32
C HIS A 42 1.24 7.68 -4.44
N SER A 43 1.02 8.20 -5.64
CA SER A 43 0.74 7.38 -6.83
C SER A 43 1.94 6.48 -7.21
N ALA A 44 3.16 7.01 -7.15
CA ALA A 44 4.39 6.26 -7.41
C ALA A 44 4.65 5.20 -6.32
N ASN A 45 4.32 5.48 -5.05
CA ASN A 45 4.42 4.50 -3.98
C ASN A 45 3.48 3.31 -4.21
N VAL A 46 2.26 3.55 -4.68
CA VAL A 46 1.32 2.47 -5.05
C VAL A 46 1.88 1.60 -6.17
N ASP A 47 2.51 2.20 -7.19
CA ASP A 47 3.17 1.44 -8.26
C ASP A 47 4.32 0.61 -7.72
N ALA A 48 5.18 1.20 -6.90
CA ALA A 48 6.32 0.51 -6.30
C ALA A 48 5.87 -0.69 -5.47
N VAL A 49 4.83 -0.53 -4.64
CA VAL A 49 4.27 -1.63 -3.85
C VAL A 49 3.64 -2.69 -4.76
N ALA A 50 2.87 -2.30 -5.77
CA ALA A 50 2.24 -3.24 -6.69
C ALA A 50 3.27 -4.04 -7.50
N THR A 51 4.33 -3.39 -7.99
CA THR A 51 5.44 -4.06 -8.67
C THR A 51 6.20 -4.99 -7.74
N SER A 52 6.49 -4.57 -6.51
CA SER A 52 7.12 -5.43 -5.50
C SER A 52 6.24 -6.66 -5.20
N PHE A 53 4.93 -6.46 -5.10
CA PHE A 53 3.95 -7.52 -4.91
C PHE A 53 3.93 -8.49 -6.11
N MET A 54 3.95 -7.99 -7.35
CA MET A 54 4.07 -8.82 -8.56
C MET A 54 5.31 -9.71 -8.52
N SER A 55 6.47 -9.12 -8.21
CA SER A 55 7.72 -9.86 -8.08
C SER A 55 7.63 -10.91 -6.97
N ALA A 56 7.09 -10.55 -5.81
CA ALA A 56 6.92 -11.48 -4.68
C ALA A 56 6.00 -12.66 -5.03
N VAL A 57 4.86 -12.41 -5.70
CA VAL A 57 3.97 -13.47 -6.21
C VAL A 57 4.73 -14.40 -7.15
N GLY A 58 5.53 -13.85 -8.06
CA GLY A 58 6.37 -14.64 -8.98
C GLY A 58 7.40 -15.49 -8.26
N LEU A 59 8.06 -14.95 -7.23
CA LEU A 59 9.06 -15.67 -6.44
C LEU A 59 8.43 -16.77 -5.58
N VAL A 60 7.30 -16.51 -4.93
CA VAL A 60 6.56 -17.54 -4.16
C VAL A 60 6.12 -18.68 -5.09
N ARG A 61 5.60 -18.35 -6.27
CA ARG A 61 5.27 -19.35 -7.28
C ARG A 61 6.52 -20.12 -7.73
N GLY A 62 7.64 -19.44 -7.96
CA GLY A 62 8.91 -20.07 -8.29
C GLY A 62 9.36 -21.07 -7.23
N GLN A 63 9.25 -20.71 -5.94
CA GLN A 63 9.54 -21.62 -4.85
C GLN A 63 8.61 -22.85 -4.82
N TRP A 64 7.33 -22.65 -5.11
CA TRP A 64 6.37 -23.76 -5.24
C TRP A 64 6.75 -24.71 -6.40
N GLU A 65 7.18 -24.18 -7.54
CA GLU A 65 7.69 -24.97 -8.67
C GLU A 65 8.96 -25.74 -8.27
N LEU A 66 9.91 -25.09 -7.60
CA LEU A 66 11.15 -25.71 -7.11
C LEU A 66 10.90 -26.83 -6.08
N ASN A 67 9.87 -26.69 -5.26
CA ASN A 67 9.44 -27.72 -4.32
C ASN A 67 8.71 -28.90 -4.98
N GLY A 68 8.65 -28.96 -6.32
CA GLY A 68 8.01 -30.04 -7.06
C GLY A 68 6.49 -29.95 -7.09
N ARG A 69 5.93 -28.72 -7.05
CA ARG A 69 4.48 -28.48 -7.06
C ARG A 69 3.74 -29.21 -5.95
N PRO A 70 4.11 -28.98 -4.67
CA PRO A 70 3.47 -29.66 -3.55
C PRO A 70 1.96 -29.41 -3.59
N LYS A 71 1.20 -30.48 -3.36
CA LYS A 71 -0.25 -30.47 -3.18
C LYS A 71 -0.54 -31.04 -1.82
N GLY A 72 -0.66 -30.18 -0.83
CA GLY A 72 -0.86 -30.67 0.54
C GLY A 72 -2.26 -31.23 0.73
N LEU A 73 -2.38 -32.09 1.74
CA LEU A 73 -3.62 -32.79 2.07
C LEU A 73 -4.70 -31.80 2.53
N LEU A 74 -5.97 -32.14 2.26
CA LEU A 74 -7.13 -31.35 2.68
C LEU A 74 -7.08 -29.88 2.23
N ASN A 75 -6.62 -29.63 0.99
CA ASN A 75 -6.52 -28.30 0.39
C ASN A 75 -5.56 -27.34 1.11
N LYS A 76 -4.54 -27.86 1.80
CA LYS A 76 -3.58 -27.05 2.57
C LYS A 76 -2.19 -27.17 1.98
N THR A 77 -1.79 -26.23 1.16
CA THR A 77 -0.44 -26.19 0.57
C THR A 77 0.32 -24.99 1.09
N PHE A 78 1.51 -25.24 1.64
CA PHE A 78 2.39 -24.22 2.18
C PHE A 78 3.77 -24.34 1.57
N VAL A 79 4.41 -23.21 1.35
CA VAL A 79 5.80 -23.13 0.90
C VAL A 79 6.57 -22.18 1.81
N ASN A 80 7.85 -22.50 2.06
CA ASN A 80 8.75 -21.60 2.75
C ASN A 80 9.37 -20.66 1.71
N TYR A 81 9.01 -19.39 1.77
CA TYR A 81 9.55 -18.33 0.92
C TYR A 81 10.38 -17.40 1.80
N GLY A 82 11.70 -17.38 1.64
CA GLY A 82 12.57 -16.43 2.35
C GLY A 82 12.51 -16.51 3.87
N GLY A 83 12.22 -17.69 4.44
CA GLY A 83 12.09 -17.90 5.88
C GLY A 83 10.68 -17.70 6.45
N VAL A 84 9.71 -17.26 5.63
CA VAL A 84 8.31 -17.15 6.01
C VAL A 84 7.47 -18.24 5.36
N ILE A 85 6.45 -18.72 6.06
CA ILE A 85 5.54 -19.75 5.55
C ILE A 85 4.36 -19.07 4.86
N VAL A 86 4.23 -19.30 3.56
CA VAL A 86 3.17 -18.73 2.72
C VAL A 86 2.22 -19.84 2.29
N GLY A 87 0.92 -19.64 2.51
CA GLY A 87 -0.13 -20.48 1.96
C GLY A 87 -0.27 -20.22 0.46
N VAL A 88 -0.29 -21.27 -0.34
CA VAL A 88 -0.41 -21.18 -1.80
C VAL A 88 -1.50 -22.10 -2.34
N ASP A 89 -2.05 -21.74 -3.50
CA ASP A 89 -2.92 -22.63 -4.24
C ASP A 89 -2.15 -23.86 -4.72
N GLY A 90 -2.62 -25.06 -4.37
CA GLY A 90 -1.92 -26.30 -4.72
C GLY A 90 -1.90 -26.64 -6.21
N LEU A 91 -2.71 -25.98 -7.05
CA LEU A 91 -2.68 -26.18 -8.50
C LEU A 91 -1.83 -25.11 -9.20
N MET A 92 -1.90 -23.88 -8.73
CA MET A 92 -1.33 -22.71 -9.40
C MET A 92 -0.05 -22.15 -8.74
N GLY A 93 0.23 -22.51 -7.49
CA GLY A 93 1.36 -22.00 -6.71
C GLY A 93 1.25 -20.52 -6.33
N THR A 94 0.06 -19.93 -6.46
CA THR A 94 -0.19 -18.52 -6.20
C THR A 94 -0.43 -18.27 -4.71
N PRO A 95 0.09 -17.19 -4.11
CA PRO A 95 -0.15 -16.87 -2.71
C PRO A 95 -1.64 -16.68 -2.39
N THR A 96 -2.10 -17.26 -1.29
CA THR A 96 -3.50 -17.17 -0.85
C THR A 96 -3.66 -16.80 0.61
N SER A 97 -2.69 -17.07 1.48
CA SER A 97 -2.77 -16.77 2.92
C SER A 97 -1.38 -16.81 3.57
N ASP A 98 -1.30 -16.51 4.86
CA ASP A 98 -0.13 -16.77 5.70
C ASP A 98 -0.30 -18.08 6.49
N GLU A 99 0.56 -18.30 7.48
CA GLU A 99 0.50 -19.46 8.39
C GLU A 99 -0.50 -19.35 9.55
N THR A 100 -1.15 -18.20 9.73
CA THR A 100 -2.10 -17.98 10.84
C THR A 100 -3.45 -18.65 10.56
N GLU A 101 -3.91 -18.64 9.30
CA GLU A 101 -5.09 -19.36 8.84
C GLU A 101 -4.69 -20.61 8.03
N LYS A 102 -4.44 -21.72 8.75
CA LYS A 102 -4.05 -23.01 8.15
C LYS A 102 -5.21 -23.80 7.52
N TRP A 103 -6.26 -23.14 7.06
CA TRP A 103 -7.44 -23.78 6.48
C TRP A 103 -7.66 -23.30 5.05
N ASP A 104 -7.73 -24.24 4.12
CA ASP A 104 -8.01 -24.06 2.70
C ASP A 104 -7.19 -22.95 1.99
N THR A 105 -6.08 -23.34 1.37
CA THR A 105 -5.21 -22.46 0.60
C THR A 105 -5.60 -22.39 -0.89
N ARG A 106 -6.79 -22.88 -1.27
CA ARG A 106 -7.24 -22.75 -2.66
C ARG A 106 -7.55 -21.29 -2.99
N ALA A 107 -7.25 -20.88 -4.23
CA ALA A 107 -7.51 -19.53 -4.70
C ALA A 107 -8.97 -19.09 -4.52
N HIS A 108 -9.93 -20.01 -4.64
CA HIS A 108 -11.37 -19.70 -4.48
C HIS A 108 -11.79 -19.49 -3.02
N ALA A 109 -11.03 -20.01 -2.04
CA ALA A 109 -11.32 -19.87 -0.62
C ALA A 109 -10.76 -18.56 -0.01
N ILE A 110 -10.22 -17.68 -0.85
CA ILE A 110 -9.71 -16.38 -0.41
C ILE A 110 -10.85 -15.45 0.00
N ASN A 111 -10.57 -14.59 0.97
CA ASN A 111 -11.47 -13.55 1.46
C ASN A 111 -10.64 -12.30 1.81
N ALA A 112 -11.28 -11.24 2.32
CA ALA A 112 -10.58 -9.99 2.63
C ALA A 112 -9.47 -10.16 3.71
N ILE A 113 -9.67 -11.06 4.69
CA ILE A 113 -8.66 -11.37 5.72
C ILE A 113 -7.43 -12.00 5.08
N LYS A 114 -7.64 -13.01 4.24
CA LYS A 114 -6.58 -13.68 3.49
C LYS A 114 -5.86 -12.76 2.51
N CYS A 115 -6.57 -11.82 1.86
CA CYS A 115 -5.93 -10.78 1.05
C CYS A 115 -4.95 -9.94 1.89
N ARG A 116 -5.35 -9.53 3.09
CA ARG A 116 -4.46 -8.79 4.02
C ARG A 116 -3.27 -9.64 4.43
N GLN A 117 -3.47 -10.91 4.74
CA GLN A 117 -2.39 -11.84 5.08
C GLN A 117 -1.38 -11.97 3.94
N VAL A 118 -1.86 -12.15 2.70
CA VAL A 118 -0.99 -12.21 1.51
C VAL A 118 -0.14 -10.95 1.40
N LEU A 119 -0.75 -9.76 1.52
CA LEU A 119 -0.01 -8.49 1.48
C LEU A 119 1.09 -8.43 2.55
N ASN A 120 0.80 -8.90 3.76
CA ASN A 120 1.72 -8.84 4.89
C ASN A 120 2.85 -9.86 4.80
N VAL A 121 2.59 -11.06 4.26
CA VAL A 121 3.55 -12.17 4.32
C VAL A 121 4.50 -12.21 3.12
N ILE A 122 4.07 -11.80 1.93
CA ILE A 122 4.92 -11.95 0.72
C ILE A 122 5.88 -10.77 0.52
N LEU A 123 5.63 -9.65 1.17
CA LEU A 123 6.46 -8.44 1.09
C LEU A 123 7.40 -8.38 2.28
N GLN A 124 8.69 -8.13 2.02
CA GLN A 124 9.71 -7.97 3.07
C GLN A 124 9.45 -6.76 3.98
N ASN A 125 8.93 -5.68 3.39
CA ASN A 125 8.48 -4.48 4.10
C ASN A 125 7.03 -4.20 3.70
N ALA A 126 6.11 -5.02 4.21
CA ALA A 126 4.70 -4.85 3.90
C ALA A 126 4.18 -3.49 4.42
N PRO A 127 3.44 -2.73 3.59
CA PRO A 127 2.81 -1.51 4.05
C PRO A 127 1.70 -1.82 5.05
N SER A 128 1.44 -0.88 5.96
CA SER A 128 0.34 -1.01 6.91
C SER A 128 -1.00 -1.10 6.18
N SER A 129 -1.87 -2.00 6.64
CA SER A 129 -3.14 -2.27 5.98
C SER A 129 -4.27 -2.54 6.98
N THR A 130 -5.49 -2.17 6.60
CA THR A 130 -6.67 -2.38 7.44
C THR A 130 -7.84 -2.98 6.65
N LEU A 131 -8.72 -3.66 7.38
CA LEU A 131 -10.04 -4.07 6.90
C LEU A 131 -11.13 -3.13 7.42
N ASN A 132 -10.82 -2.33 8.45
CA ASN A 132 -11.77 -1.45 9.11
C ASN A 132 -12.26 -0.36 8.14
N THR A 133 -13.50 0.04 8.32
CA THR A 133 -14.15 1.15 7.60
C THR A 133 -14.17 2.44 8.41
N GLU A 134 -13.50 2.48 9.56
CA GLU A 134 -13.48 3.64 10.43
C GLU A 134 -12.48 4.69 9.95
N GLU A 135 -12.91 5.96 9.90
CA GLU A 135 -12.08 7.06 9.37
C GLU A 135 -10.75 7.22 10.12
N LEU A 136 -10.77 7.06 11.44
CA LEU A 136 -9.57 7.16 12.28
C LEU A 136 -8.54 6.07 11.91
N SER A 137 -8.99 4.84 11.72
CA SER A 137 -8.13 3.72 11.32
C SER A 137 -7.53 3.94 9.92
N LEU A 138 -8.25 4.59 9.00
CA LEU A 138 -7.80 4.81 7.62
C LEU A 138 -6.69 5.87 7.51
N LYS A 139 -6.62 6.82 8.44
CA LYS A 139 -5.57 7.86 8.45
C LYS A 139 -4.22 7.33 8.93
N GLU A 140 -4.20 6.20 9.63
CA GLU A 140 -2.98 5.61 10.21
C GLU A 140 -2.35 4.52 9.32
N VAL A 141 -3.12 3.95 8.39
CA VAL A 141 -2.63 2.88 7.51
C VAL A 141 -2.46 3.35 6.07
N SER A 142 -1.61 2.68 5.29
CA SER A 142 -1.38 3.00 3.87
C SER A 142 -2.39 2.38 2.92
N PHE A 143 -2.91 1.18 3.23
CA PHE A 143 -3.84 0.46 2.35
C PHE A 143 -5.12 0.00 3.05
N LEU A 144 -6.24 0.16 2.35
CA LEU A 144 -7.51 -0.46 2.68
C LEU A 144 -7.71 -1.73 1.85
N VAL A 145 -7.93 -2.87 2.50
CA VAL A 145 -8.09 -4.16 1.84
C VAL A 145 -9.56 -4.50 1.65
N ARG A 146 -9.93 -4.88 0.43
CA ARG A 146 -11.26 -5.37 0.06
C ARG A 146 -11.17 -6.62 -0.80
N TYR A 147 -12.29 -7.34 -0.86
CA TYR A 147 -12.42 -8.55 -1.64
C TYR A 147 -13.63 -8.50 -2.56
N ASN A 148 -13.45 -8.93 -3.81
CA ASN A 148 -14.51 -9.14 -4.78
C ASN A 148 -14.76 -10.64 -4.96
N ALA A 149 -15.87 -11.12 -4.42
CA ALA A 149 -16.24 -12.53 -4.50
C ALA A 149 -16.52 -13.00 -5.93
N ALA A 150 -17.10 -12.15 -6.78
CA ALA A 150 -17.49 -12.52 -8.15
C ALA A 150 -16.27 -12.91 -9.00
N ASN A 151 -15.17 -12.16 -8.87
CA ASN A 151 -13.94 -12.37 -9.64
C ASN A 151 -12.84 -13.09 -8.85
N THR A 152 -13.07 -13.40 -7.56
CA THR A 152 -12.04 -13.90 -6.66
C THR A 152 -10.81 -12.98 -6.71
N GLN A 153 -11.01 -11.71 -6.33
CA GLN A 153 -10.02 -10.65 -6.52
C GLN A 153 -9.80 -9.90 -5.20
N CYS A 154 -8.55 -9.79 -4.78
CA CYS A 154 -8.12 -8.89 -3.71
C CYS A 154 -7.94 -7.48 -4.28
N ILE A 155 -8.40 -6.47 -3.56
CA ILE A 155 -8.28 -5.07 -3.96
C ILE A 155 -7.65 -4.30 -2.81
N TYR A 156 -6.59 -3.55 -3.12
CA TYR A 156 -5.82 -2.75 -2.17
C TYR A 156 -5.93 -1.28 -2.59
N TYR A 157 -6.72 -0.50 -1.85
CA TYR A 157 -6.90 0.92 -2.11
C TYR A 157 -5.92 1.75 -1.28
N SER A 158 -5.32 2.78 -1.89
CA SER A 158 -4.49 3.74 -1.19
C SER A 158 -5.34 4.67 -0.33
N THR A 159 -5.13 4.65 0.99
CA THR A 159 -5.90 5.45 1.94
C THR A 159 -5.72 6.95 1.74
N HIS A 160 -4.57 7.39 1.24
CA HIS A 160 -4.28 8.79 0.93
C HIS A 160 -5.25 9.39 -0.10
N THR A 161 -5.88 8.55 -0.93
CA THR A 161 -6.82 8.98 -1.98
C THR A 161 -8.28 8.75 -1.62
N LEU A 162 -8.55 8.16 -0.45
CA LEU A 162 -9.91 7.85 -0.01
C LEU A 162 -10.54 9.08 0.65
N SER A 163 -11.77 9.38 0.26
CA SER A 163 -12.63 10.35 0.95
C SER A 163 -13.42 9.67 2.06
N SER A 164 -13.59 10.35 3.20
CA SER A 164 -14.35 9.84 4.35
C SER A 164 -15.84 9.64 4.05
N GLN A 165 -16.38 10.31 3.02
CA GLN A 165 -17.77 10.11 2.59
C GLN A 165 -18.01 8.87 1.71
N ASN A 166 -16.97 8.26 1.12
CA ASN A 166 -17.16 7.17 0.15
C ASN A 166 -16.08 6.09 0.28
N ILE A 167 -16.06 5.42 1.43
CA ILE A 167 -15.13 4.32 1.71
C ILE A 167 -15.57 3.09 0.91
N PRO A 168 -14.71 2.52 0.03
CA PRO A 168 -15.06 1.34 -0.75
C PRO A 168 -15.48 0.17 0.13
N ILE A 169 -16.52 -0.55 -0.30
CA ILE A 169 -16.96 -1.81 0.31
C ILE A 169 -16.41 -3.02 -0.46
N ASN A 170 -16.64 -4.23 0.05
CA ASN A 170 -16.32 -5.44 -0.69
C ASN A 170 -17.18 -5.52 -1.97
N GLY A 171 -16.56 -5.84 -3.10
CA GLY A 171 -17.21 -5.79 -4.40
C GLY A 171 -16.26 -5.37 -5.52
N ALA A 172 -16.83 -4.83 -6.60
CA ALA A 172 -16.05 -4.32 -7.73
C ALA A 172 -15.15 -3.14 -7.33
N ILE A 173 -14.14 -2.85 -8.16
CA ILE A 173 -13.23 -1.73 -7.96
C ILE A 173 -14.05 -0.43 -7.98
N ALA A 174 -13.93 0.37 -6.91
CA ALA A 174 -14.62 1.65 -6.80
C ALA A 174 -14.02 2.68 -7.77
N SER A 175 -14.87 3.44 -8.46
CA SER A 175 -14.45 4.55 -9.33
C SER A 175 -13.74 5.65 -8.54
N ALA A 176 -12.88 6.42 -9.22
CA ALA A 176 -12.12 7.52 -8.61
C ALA A 176 -11.23 7.12 -7.40
N THR A 177 -10.74 5.88 -7.39
CA THR A 177 -9.79 5.40 -6.38
C THR A 177 -8.47 5.01 -7.02
N VAL A 178 -7.39 5.06 -6.23
CA VAL A 178 -6.05 4.65 -6.63
C VAL A 178 -5.66 3.41 -5.84
N GLY A 179 -5.10 2.41 -6.52
CA GLY A 179 -4.71 1.17 -5.87
C GLY A 179 -4.23 0.11 -6.84
N PHE A 180 -4.18 -1.12 -6.35
CA PHE A 180 -3.91 -2.28 -7.18
C PHE A 180 -4.76 -3.46 -6.75
N SER A 181 -4.94 -4.42 -7.65
CA SER A 181 -5.72 -5.62 -7.41
C SER A 181 -4.90 -6.86 -7.75
N TYR A 182 -5.20 -7.96 -7.06
CA TYR A 182 -4.55 -9.24 -7.23
C TYR A 182 -5.60 -10.33 -7.47
N LEU A 183 -5.36 -11.15 -8.50
CA LEU A 183 -6.21 -12.27 -8.91
C LEU A 183 -5.51 -13.59 -8.55
N PRO A 184 -5.80 -14.22 -7.40
CA PRO A 184 -5.11 -15.44 -6.96
C PRO A 184 -5.27 -16.61 -7.91
N LYS A 185 -6.38 -16.66 -8.67
CA LYS A 185 -6.58 -17.71 -9.70
C LYS A 185 -5.52 -17.68 -10.80
N THR A 186 -4.98 -16.51 -11.12
CA THR A 186 -4.03 -16.34 -12.24
C THR A 186 -2.66 -15.85 -11.79
N GLY A 187 -2.53 -15.33 -10.58
CA GLY A 187 -1.33 -14.67 -10.08
C GLY A 187 -1.14 -13.25 -10.64
N LYS A 188 -2.08 -12.74 -11.44
CA LYS A 188 -1.97 -11.42 -12.07
C LYS A 188 -2.25 -10.31 -11.07
N VAL A 189 -1.50 -9.22 -11.21
CA VAL A 189 -1.71 -7.97 -10.49
C VAL A 189 -2.06 -6.89 -11.50
N HIS A 190 -3.03 -6.05 -11.18
CA HIS A 190 -3.48 -4.95 -12.02
C HIS A 190 -3.54 -3.67 -11.22
N ILE A 191 -2.78 -2.67 -11.63
CA ILE A 191 -2.77 -1.33 -11.04
C ILE A 191 -3.93 -0.53 -11.64
N PHE A 192 -4.71 0.14 -10.80
CA PHE A 192 -5.77 1.04 -11.26
C PHE A 192 -5.55 2.42 -10.67
N LYS A 193 -5.62 3.41 -11.56
CA LYS A 193 -5.50 4.83 -11.24
C LYS A 193 -6.57 5.53 -12.07
N ASN A 194 -7.33 6.38 -11.42
CA ASN A 194 -8.31 7.22 -12.10
C ASN A 194 -7.72 8.61 -12.33
#